data_AF-A0A6C2DRE8-F1
#
_entry.id   AF-A0A6C2DRE8-F1
#
_cell.length_a   1.000
_cell.length_b   1.000
_cell.length_c   1.000
_cell.angle_alpha   90.00
_cell.angle_beta   90.00
_cell.angle_gamma   90.00
#
_symmetry.space_group_name_H-M   'P 1'
#
loop_
_entity.id
_entity.type
_entity.pdbx_description
1 polymer ?
#
loop_
_entity_poly.entity_id
_entity_poly.type
_entity_poly.pdbx_seq_one_letter_code
_entity_poly.pdbx_strand_id
1 'polypeptide(L)' 'MPSLSLKPSHKPIKNYYEVLEQYSKLGFEHEGAVSSAFQDLLDSCAKQFQWTLIPQYAIKRSKKQSISGGVGG' A
#
# COMPACT_ATOMS: atom_id res chain seq x y z
N MET A 1 -8.57 20.10 -16.90
CA MET A 1 -7.78 19.30 -15.94
C MET A 1 -6.49 18.87 -16.62
N PRO A 2 -5.35 18.84 -15.92
CA PRO A 2 -4.10 18.36 -16.52
C PRO A 2 -4.20 16.84 -16.80
N SER A 3 -3.51 16.38 -17.84
CA SER A 3 -3.56 14.98 -18.29
C SER A 3 -2.46 14.15 -17.61
N LEU A 4 -2.82 12.98 -17.09
CA LEU A 4 -1.86 12.03 -16.50
C LEU A 4 -1.11 11.27 -17.61
N SER A 5 0.22 11.32 -17.57
CA SER A 5 1.07 10.57 -18.50
C SER A 5 1.53 9.26 -17.87
N LEU A 6 0.75 8.20 -18.07
CA LEU A 6 1.01 6.88 -17.49
C LEU A 6 0.92 5.79 -18.56
N LYS A 7 2.06 5.32 -19.07
CA LYS A 7 2.16 4.21 -20.02
C LYS A 7 2.80 2.99 -19.34
N PRO A 8 2.50 1.75 -19.78
CA PRO A 8 3.15 0.54 -19.26
C PRO A 8 4.69 0.57 -19.36
N SER A 9 5.23 1.29 -20.34
CA SER A 9 6.67 1.44 -20.53
C SER A 9 7.34 2.43 -19.58
N HIS A 10 6.57 3.25 -18.85
CA HIS A 10 7.11 4.26 -17.95
C HIS A 10 7.73 3.62 -16.69
N LYS A 11 8.79 4.26 -16.19
CA LYS A 11 9.51 3.84 -14.98
C LYS A 11 8.61 3.58 -13.75
N PRO A 12 7.60 4.41 -13.43
CA PRO A 12 6.74 4.16 -12.26
C PRO A 12 5.98 2.84 -12.34
N ILE A 13 5.49 2.47 -13.54
CA ILE A 13 4.75 1.22 -13.74
C ILE A 13 5.68 0.01 -13.66
N LYS A 14 6.87 0.08 -14.27
CA LYS A 14 7.87 -0.99 -14.17
C LYS A 14 8.28 -1.23 -12.71
N ASN A 15 8.59 -0.14 -11.98
CA ASN A 15 8.98 -0.19 -10.59
C ASN A 15 7.87 -0.80 -9.70
N TYR A 16 6.60 -0.46 -9.97
CA TYR A 16 5.46 -1.06 -9.28
C TYR A 16 5.46 -2.59 -9.39
N TYR A 17 5.59 -3.14 -10.60
CA TYR A 17 5.60 -4.59 -10.80
C TYR A 17 6.88 -5.26 -10.28
N GLU A 18 8.04 -4.61 -10.37
CA GLU A 18 9.29 -5.10 -9.78
C GLU A 18 9.18 -5.24 -8.26
N VAL A 19 8.58 -4.26 -7.59
CA VAL A 19 8.35 -4.31 -6.13
C VAL A 19 7.37 -5.43 -5.76
N LEU A 20 6.29 -5.63 -6.52
CA LEU A 20 5.38 -6.75 -6.29
C LEU A 20 6.07 -8.11 -6.45
N GLU A 21 6.94 -8.25 -7.45
CA GLU A 21 7.72 -9.47 -7.67
C GLU A 21 8.71 -9.72 -6.52
N GLN A 22 9.36 -8.65 -6.01
CA GLN A 22 10.24 -8.74 -4.85
C GLN A 22 9.48 -9.16 -3.59
N TYR A 23 8.29 -8.60 -3.34
CA TYR A 23 7.46 -9.00 -2.20
C TYR A 23 7.05 -10.47 -2.28
N SER A 24 6.65 -10.93 -3.46
CA SER A 24 6.35 -12.35 -3.69
C SER A 24 7.57 -13.24 -3.41
N LYS A 25 8.76 -12.87 -3.90
CA LYS A 25 10.02 -13.61 -3.63
C LYS A 25 10.38 -13.69 -2.16
N LEU A 26 10.03 -12.66 -1.37
CA LEU A 26 10.31 -12.59 0.07
C LEU A 26 9.24 -13.28 0.92
N GLY A 27 8.22 -13.91 0.31
CA GLY A 27 7.11 -14.53 1.02
C GLY A 27 6.13 -13.53 1.66
N PHE A 28 6.24 -12.24 1.29
CA PHE A 28 5.29 -11.20 1.69
C PHE A 28 4.06 -11.25 0.77
N GLU A 29 3.25 -12.30 0.91
CA GLU A 29 2.00 -12.49 0.17
C GLU A 29 0.79 -11.84 0.88
N HIS A 30 1.01 -11.15 2.00
CA HIS A 30 -0.07 -10.50 2.73
C HIS A 30 -0.59 -9.25 1.99
N GLU A 31 -1.91 -9.03 2.01
CA GLU A 31 -2.63 -7.92 1.35
C GLU A 31 -2.02 -6.52 1.60
N GLY A 32 -1.25 -6.34 2.68
CA GLY A 32 -0.57 -5.08 3.00
C GLY A 32 0.58 -4.70 2.06
N ALA A 33 1.24 -5.66 1.40
CA ALA A 33 2.40 -5.40 0.55
C ALA A 33 2.00 -4.70 -0.77
N VAL A 34 0.81 -5.01 -1.30
CA VAL A 34 0.28 -4.34 -2.49
C VAL A 34 -0.04 -2.87 -2.20
N SER A 35 -0.47 -2.56 -0.97
CA SER A 35 -0.85 -1.21 -0.58
C SER A 35 0.33 -0.24 -0.61
N SER A 36 1.50 -0.63 -0.09
CA SER A 36 2.70 0.22 -0.13
C SER A 36 3.22 0.42 -1.55
N ALA A 37 3.30 -0.65 -2.35
CA ALA A 37 3.74 -0.55 -3.75
C ALA A 37 2.82 0.37 -4.57
N PHE A 38 1.50 0.26 -4.37
CA PHE A 38 0.52 1.10 -5.05
C PHE A 38 0.59 2.56 -4.58
N GLN A 39 0.84 2.78 -3.30
CA GLN A 39 1.04 4.11 -2.74
C GLN A 39 2.23 4.83 -3.39
N ASP A 40 3.36 4.13 -3.60
CA ASP A 40 4.53 4.68 -4.28
C ASP A 40 4.24 5.05 -5.76
N LEU A 41 3.39 4.26 -6.42
CA LEU A 41 2.91 4.56 -7.78
C LEU A 41 2.04 5.82 -7.79
N LEU A 42 1.13 5.98 -6.82
CA LEU A 42 0.30 7.17 -6.69
C LEU A 42 1.14 8.42 -6.42
N ASP A 43 2.15 8.33 -5.55
CA ASP A 43 3.06 9.45 -5.25
C ASP A 43 3.85 9.87 -6.50
N SER A 44 4.30 8.89 -7.29
CA SER A 44 4.96 9.14 -8.58
C SER A 44 4.03 9.84 -9.58
N CYS A 45 2.73 9.53 -9.57
CA CYS A 45 1.74 10.22 -10.41
C CYS A 45 1.44 11.63 -9.90
N ALA A 46 1.31 11.82 -8.57
CA ALA A 46 1.04 13.11 -7.94
C ALA A 46 2.15 14.14 -8.23
N LYS A 47 3.42 13.70 -8.24
CA LYS A 47 4.57 14.54 -8.59
C LYS A 47 4.50 15.14 -10.00
N GLN A 48 3.81 14.49 -10.95
CA GLN A 48 3.59 15.07 -12.30
C GLN A 48 2.78 16.37 -12.25
N PHE A 49 2.02 16.59 -11.17
CA PHE A 49 1.16 17.74 -10.96
C PHE A 49 1.63 18.64 -9.81
N GLN A 50 2.84 18.41 -9.27
CA GLN A 50 3.34 19.08 -8.06
C GLN A 50 2.42 18.87 -6.84
N TRP A 51 1.71 17.74 -6.81
CA TRP A 51 0.87 17.37 -5.69
C TRP A 51 1.64 16.51 -4.70
N THR A 52 1.27 16.61 -3.42
CA THR A 52 1.79 15.75 -2.36
C THR A 52 0.74 14.71 -2.04
N LEU A 53 1.12 13.43 -2.10
CA LEU A 53 0.25 12.35 -1.66
C LEU A 53 0.21 12.31 -0.12
N ILE A 54 -0.98 12.36 0.46
CA ILE A 54 -1.18 12.11 1.89
C ILE A 54 -1.56 10.63 2.07
N PRO A 55 -0.72 9.82 2.75
CA PRO A 55 -1.02 8.42 3.05
C PRO A 55 -2.35 8.20 3.75
N GLN A 56 -2.94 7.02 3.55
CA GLN A 56 -4.04 6.57 4.40
C GLN A 56 -3.54 6.41 5.85
N TYR A 57 -4.31 6.93 6.81
CA TYR A 57 -4.03 6.75 8.22
C TYR A 57 -4.28 5.29 8.65
N ALA A 58 -3.35 4.72 9.41
CA ALA A 58 -3.53 3.40 9.98
C ALA A 58 -4.79 3.38 10.86
N ILE A 59 -5.73 2.48 10.56
CA ILE A 59 -6.90 2.25 11.41
C ILE A 59 -6.38 1.61 12.69
N LYS A 60 -6.37 2.39 13.78
CA LYS A 60 -6.05 1.87 15.11
C LYS A 60 -7.16 0.87 15.49
N ARG A 61 -6.88 -0.43 15.38
CA ARG A 61 -7.77 -1.43 15.96
C ARG A 61 -7.77 -1.23 17.48
N SER A 62 -8.89 -0.76 18.02
CA SER A 62 -9.10 -0.75 19.46
C SER A 62 -8.93 -2.19 19.96
N LYS A 63 -8.03 -2.39 20.92
CA LYS A 63 -7.75 -3.68 21.53
C LYS A 63 -9.02 -4.14 22.24
N LYS A 64 -9.91 -4.87 21.54
CA LYS A 64 -11.04 -5.54 22.17
C LYS A 64 -10.41 -6.59 23.08
N GLN A 65 -10.36 -6.33 24.38
CA GLN A 65 -9.92 -7.32 25.36
C GLN A 65 -10.75 -8.58 25.12
N SER A 66 -10.08 -9.69 24.81
CA SER A 66 -10.70 -10.99 24.91
C SER A 66 -11.14 -11.14 26.36
N ILE A 67 -12.44 -11.09 26.60
CA ILE A 67 -13.04 -11.60 27.83
C ILE A 67 -12.72 -13.10 27.87
N SER A 68 -11.61 -13.44 28.52
CA SER A 68 -11.33 -14.80 28.95
C SER A 68 -12.39 -15.15 29.97
N GLY A 69 -13.39 -15.92 29.55
CA GLY A 69 -14.39 -16.48 30.44
C GLY A 69 -13.73 -17.45 31.41
N GLY A 70 -13.45 -16.99 32.62
CA GLY A 70 -13.19 -17.88 33.74
C GLY A 70 -14.48 -18.61 34.07
N VAL A 71 -14.56 -19.90 33.71
CA VAL A 71 -15.51 -20.82 34.34
C VAL A 71 -14.91 -21.19 35.69
N GLY A 72 -15.40 -20.55 36.75
CA GLY A 72 -15.37 -21.12 38.08
C GLY A 72 -16.52 -22.12 38.22
N GLY A 73 -16.20 -23.32 38.68
CA GLY A 73 -17.12 -24.42 38.96
C GLY A 73 -16.34 -25.65 39.37
#